data_AF-A0A7H4P1I9-F1
#
_entry.id   AF-A0A7H4P1I9-F1
#
_cell.length_a   1.000
_cell.length_b   1.000
_cell.length_c   1.000
_cell.angle_alpha   90.00
_cell.angle_beta   90.00
_cell.angle_gamma   90.00
#
_symmetry.space_group_name_H-M   'P 1'
#
loop_
_entity.id
_entity.type
_entity.pdbx_description
1 polymer ?
#
loop_
_entity_poly.entity_id
_entity_poly.type
_entity_poly.pdbx_seq_one_letter_code
_entity_poly.pdbx_strand_id
1 'polypeptide(L)'
;MQAAAFALFSGKIDEAKKRLYITQLRRIAGQFDIEGRQMAELERTRPWHYSNFNLEAYNRLGRLGEKAGVDIWNFTLDDHSLRKGYQYIAGFINSDTPWPWKDIDKMDDKKALRNIATAAHAWPEDPLFSDKAQWLRAKYPDDITTLIAPLSASSEVRDNR
;
A
#
# COMPACT_ATOMS: atom_id res chain seq x y z
N MET A 1 -1.40 -13.76 1.48
CA MET A 1 0.02 -13.42 1.25
C MET A 1 0.90 -14.67 1.34
N GLN A 2 1.12 -15.28 2.51
CA GLN A 2 2.04 -16.43 2.68
C GLN A 2 1.80 -17.59 1.71
N ALA A 3 0.55 -18.04 1.54
CA ALA A 3 0.22 -19.13 0.62
C ALA A 3 0.62 -18.85 -0.84
N ALA A 4 0.48 -17.60 -1.31
CA ALA A 4 0.90 -17.20 -2.65
C ALA A 4 2.44 -17.17 -2.75
N ALA A 5 3.13 -16.69 -1.71
CA ALA A 5 4.59 -16.68 -1.66
C ALA A 5 5.17 -18.09 -1.71
N PHE A 6 4.66 -19.03 -0.90
CA PHE A 6 5.13 -20.42 -0.90
C PHE A 6 4.79 -21.17 -2.18
N ALA A 7 3.64 -20.90 -2.78
CA ALA A 7 3.30 -21.45 -4.10
C ALA A 7 4.30 -20.99 -5.17
N LEU A 8 4.59 -19.68 -5.26
CA LEU A 8 5.60 -19.16 -6.20
C LEU A 8 6.99 -19.75 -5.93
N PHE A 9 7.42 -19.76 -4.66
CA PHE A 9 8.72 -20.32 -4.27
C PHE A 9 8.87 -21.79 -4.67
N SER A 10 7.77 -22.56 -4.64
CA SER A 10 7.75 -23.98 -4.97
C SER A 10 7.48 -24.26 -6.46
N GLY A 11 7.52 -23.25 -7.34
CA GLY A 11 7.23 -23.38 -8.77
C GLY A 11 5.75 -23.62 -9.12
N LYS A 12 4.83 -23.50 -8.17
CA LYS A 12 3.39 -23.73 -8.35
C LYS A 12 2.67 -22.44 -8.74
N ILE A 13 2.93 -21.94 -9.95
CA ILE A 13 2.41 -20.66 -10.43
C ILE A 13 0.88 -20.61 -10.43
N ASP A 14 0.20 -21.65 -10.89
CA ASP A 14 -1.28 -21.67 -10.94
C ASP A 14 -1.92 -21.61 -9.56
N GLU A 15 -1.31 -22.26 -8.56
CA GLU A 15 -1.77 -22.15 -7.18
C GLU A 15 -1.56 -20.74 -6.62
N ALA A 16 -0.44 -20.08 -6.98
CA ALA A 16 -0.23 -18.69 -6.60
C ALA A 16 -1.31 -17.78 -7.22
N LYS A 17 -1.61 -17.94 -8.52
CA LYS A 17 -2.66 -17.20 -9.22
C LYS A 17 -4.02 -17.37 -8.54
N LYS A 18 -4.42 -18.60 -8.19
CA LYS A 18 -5.66 -18.86 -7.44
C LYS A 18 -5.73 -18.05 -6.14
N ARG A 19 -4.64 -17.97 -5.37
CA ARG A 19 -4.60 -17.18 -4.13
C ARG A 19 -4.67 -15.67 -4.37
N LEU A 20 -4.12 -15.20 -5.48
CA LEU A 20 -4.15 -13.79 -5.89
C LEU A 20 -5.54 -13.38 -6.39
N TYR A 21 -6.22 -14.21 -7.18
CA TYR A 21 -7.63 -13.98 -7.56
C TYR A 21 -8.56 -13.97 -6.35
N ILE A 22 -8.36 -14.85 -5.37
CA ILE A 22 -9.09 -14.80 -4.09
C ILE A 22 -8.81 -13.48 -3.36
N THR A 23 -7.58 -12.96 -3.43
CA THR A 23 -7.23 -11.68 -2.81
C THR A 23 -8.01 -10.54 -3.46
N GLN A 24 -8.07 -10.48 -4.79
CA GLN A 24 -8.89 -9.51 -5.52
C GLN A 24 -10.36 -9.58 -5.11
N LEU A 25 -11.00 -10.73 -5.37
CA LEU A 25 -12.45 -10.87 -5.29
C LEU A 25 -13.00 -10.87 -3.87
N ARG A 26 -12.26 -11.41 -2.89
CA ARG A 26 -12.76 -11.54 -1.51
C ARG A 26 -12.15 -10.56 -0.54
N ARG A 27 -10.88 -10.18 -0.73
CA ARG A 27 -10.17 -9.35 0.25
C ARG A 27 -10.22 -7.88 -0.11
N ILE A 28 -9.86 -7.48 -1.34
CA ILE A 28 -9.93 -6.08 -1.73
C ILE A 28 -11.38 -5.58 -1.66
N ALA A 29 -12.30 -6.28 -2.30
CA ALA A 29 -13.72 -5.91 -2.29
C ALA A 29 -14.37 -5.98 -0.89
N GLY A 30 -13.88 -6.83 0.01
CA GLY A 30 -14.47 -7.02 1.34
C GLY A 30 -13.81 -6.23 2.48
N GLN A 31 -12.58 -5.75 2.30
CA GLN A 31 -11.83 -5.07 3.37
C GLN A 31 -11.77 -3.56 3.20
N PHE A 32 -11.85 -3.05 1.97
CA PHE A 32 -11.88 -1.61 1.69
C PHE A 32 -13.30 -1.25 1.29
N ASP A 33 -13.88 -0.18 1.82
CA ASP A 33 -15.13 0.36 1.29
C ASP A 33 -14.91 1.26 0.06
N ILE A 34 -15.98 1.87 -0.45
CA ILE A 34 -15.93 2.71 -1.64
C ILE A 34 -15.11 4.00 -1.44
N GLU A 35 -14.83 4.39 -0.20
CA GLU A 35 -13.91 5.49 0.16
C GLU A 35 -12.48 4.98 0.49
N GLY A 36 -12.23 3.68 0.44
CA GLY A 36 -10.94 3.07 0.77
C GLY A 36 -10.72 2.83 2.27
N ARG A 37 -11.72 3.02 3.11
CA ARG A 37 -11.60 2.79 4.55
C ARG A 37 -11.58 1.31 4.85
N GLN A 38 -10.70 0.92 5.76
CA GLN A 38 -10.57 -0.45 6.24
C GLN A 38 -11.38 -0.64 7.53
N MET A 39 -12.72 -0.63 7.45
CA MET A 39 -13.60 -0.51 8.64
C MET A 39 -13.26 -1.49 9.77
N ALA A 40 -12.98 -2.75 9.45
CA ALA A 40 -12.59 -3.75 10.46
C ALA A 40 -11.25 -3.43 11.17
N GLU A 41 -10.33 -2.73 10.51
CA GLU A 41 -9.08 -2.27 11.12
C GLU A 41 -9.26 -0.95 11.87
N LEU A 42 -10.19 -0.10 11.42
CA LEU A 42 -10.53 1.18 12.04
C LEU A 42 -11.28 1.03 13.37
N GLU A 43 -11.99 -0.08 13.56
CA GLU A 43 -12.66 -0.45 14.81
C GLU A 43 -11.69 -1.03 15.88
N ARG A 44 -10.42 -1.24 15.53
CA ARG A 44 -9.42 -1.77 16.47
C ARG A 44 -8.95 -0.71 17.45
N THR A 45 -8.26 -1.12 18.51
CA THR A 45 -7.72 -0.21 19.53
C THR A 45 -6.60 0.71 19.02
N ARG A 46 -5.88 0.28 17.97
CA ARG A 46 -4.77 1.02 17.32
C ARG A 46 -4.99 1.12 15.80
N PRO A 47 -6.04 1.83 15.35
CA PRO A 47 -6.50 1.77 13.98
C PRO A 47 -5.47 2.27 12.97
N TRP A 48 -4.61 3.23 13.34
CA TRP A 48 -3.53 3.70 12.46
C TRP A 48 -2.52 2.59 12.18
N HIS A 49 -2.12 1.87 13.24
CA HIS A 49 -1.18 0.75 13.14
C HIS A 49 -1.77 -0.40 12.31
N TYR A 50 -3.00 -0.83 12.61
CA TYR A 50 -3.62 -1.97 11.93
C TYR A 50 -3.91 -1.68 10.45
N SER A 51 -4.36 -0.46 10.12
CA SER A 51 -4.58 -0.07 8.72
C SER A 51 -3.28 -0.10 7.91
N ASN A 52 -2.17 0.40 8.48
CA ASN A 52 -0.87 0.35 7.82
C ASN A 52 -0.30 -1.08 7.75
N PHE A 53 -0.51 -1.89 8.79
CA PHE A 53 -0.08 -3.29 8.82
C PHE A 53 -0.79 -4.12 7.73
N ASN A 54 -2.09 -3.92 7.53
CA ASN A 54 -2.83 -4.60 6.47
C ASN A 54 -2.35 -4.17 5.08
N LEU A 55 -2.15 -2.86 4.83
CA LEU A 55 -1.56 -2.37 3.58
C LEU A 55 -0.16 -2.94 3.34
N GLU A 56 0.65 -3.16 4.38
CA GLU A 56 1.96 -3.79 4.21
C GLU A 56 1.87 -5.24 3.70
N ALA A 57 0.79 -5.96 4.03
CA ALA A 57 0.51 -7.26 3.44
C ALA A 57 0.13 -7.14 1.96
N TYR A 58 -0.60 -6.08 1.59
CA TYR A 58 -0.93 -5.76 0.20
C TYR A 58 0.29 -5.35 -0.63
N ASN A 59 1.28 -4.64 -0.06
CA ASN A 59 2.55 -4.37 -0.74
C ASN A 59 3.18 -5.66 -1.28
N ARG A 60 3.22 -6.68 -0.42
CA ARG A 60 3.76 -7.99 -0.76
C ARG A 60 2.88 -8.72 -1.77
N LEU A 61 1.56 -8.68 -1.60
CA LEU A 61 0.62 -9.31 -2.54
C LEU A 61 0.70 -8.70 -3.94
N GLY A 62 0.85 -7.38 -4.05
CA GLY A 62 1.08 -6.69 -5.32
C GLY A 62 2.35 -7.16 -6.02
N ARG A 63 3.46 -7.20 -5.28
CA ARG A 63 4.73 -7.72 -5.82
C ARG A 63 4.66 -9.19 -6.21
N LEU A 64 3.94 -10.03 -5.46
CA LEU A 64 3.68 -11.43 -5.83
C LEU A 64 2.80 -11.52 -7.09
N GLY A 65 1.82 -10.61 -7.22
CA GLY A 65 0.97 -10.45 -8.40
C GLY A 65 1.77 -10.18 -9.67
N GLU A 66 2.69 -9.21 -9.62
CA GLU A 66 3.61 -8.91 -10.72
C GLU A 66 4.42 -10.14 -11.17
N LYS A 67 4.88 -10.97 -10.21
CA LYS A 67 5.62 -12.19 -10.52
C LYS A 67 4.75 -13.31 -11.07
N ALA A 68 3.47 -13.35 -10.70
CA ALA A 68 2.52 -14.36 -11.16
C ALA A 68 1.74 -13.94 -12.42
N GLY A 69 1.85 -12.68 -12.86
CA GLY A 69 1.03 -12.12 -13.93
C GLY A 69 -0.43 -11.87 -13.52
N VAL A 70 -0.67 -11.45 -12.27
CA VAL A 70 -2.00 -11.06 -11.76
C VAL A 70 -1.92 -9.64 -11.22
N ASP A 71 -2.69 -8.72 -11.81
CA ASP A 71 -2.69 -7.31 -11.40
C ASP A 71 -3.53 -7.10 -10.12
N ILE A 72 -2.85 -7.11 -8.97
CA ILE A 72 -3.48 -6.80 -7.69
C ILE A 72 -3.66 -5.29 -7.50
N TRP A 73 -2.76 -4.48 -8.07
CA TRP A 73 -2.71 -3.04 -7.82
C TRP A 73 -3.95 -2.36 -8.40
N ASN A 74 -4.26 -2.64 -9.66
CA ASN A 74 -5.34 -1.96 -10.38
C ASN A 74 -6.66 -2.72 -10.38
N PHE A 75 -6.80 -3.74 -9.51
CA PHE A 75 -8.06 -4.42 -9.35
C PHE A 75 -9.12 -3.51 -8.74
N THR A 76 -10.31 -3.52 -9.33
CA THR A 76 -11.50 -2.83 -8.85
C THR A 76 -12.72 -3.74 -8.95
N LEU A 77 -13.66 -3.62 -8.01
CA LEU A 77 -14.98 -4.25 -8.05
C LEU A 77 -15.98 -3.33 -7.34
N ASP A 78 -17.05 -2.92 -8.01
CA ASP A 78 -18.09 -2.04 -7.44
C ASP A 78 -17.53 -0.79 -6.73
N ASP A 79 -16.54 -0.14 -7.34
CA ASP A 79 -15.78 1.01 -6.81
C ASP A 79 -14.87 0.73 -5.59
N HIS A 80 -14.81 -0.51 -5.10
CA HIS A 80 -13.83 -0.95 -4.13
C HIS A 80 -12.48 -1.19 -4.82
N SER A 81 -11.42 -0.54 -4.34
CA SER A 81 -10.08 -0.71 -4.91
C SER A 81 -8.99 -0.60 -3.85
N LEU A 82 -7.87 -1.28 -4.11
CA LEU A 82 -6.70 -1.19 -3.26
C LEU A 82 -6.10 0.23 -3.26
N ARG A 83 -6.11 0.92 -4.42
CA ARG A 83 -5.62 2.29 -4.57
C ARG A 83 -6.28 3.25 -3.59
N LYS A 84 -7.60 3.21 -3.46
CA LYS A 84 -8.35 4.04 -2.50
C LYS A 84 -7.91 3.79 -1.05
N GLY A 85 -7.56 2.54 -0.71
CA GLY A 85 -7.00 2.19 0.59
C GLY A 85 -5.70 2.94 0.93
N TYR A 86 -4.81 3.06 -0.05
CA TYR A 86 -3.59 3.86 0.11
C TYR A 86 -3.90 5.36 0.11
N GLN A 87 -4.83 5.85 -0.72
CA GLN A 87 -5.24 7.26 -0.74
C GLN A 87 -5.83 7.69 0.60
N TYR A 88 -6.62 6.84 1.25
CA TYR A 88 -7.17 7.09 2.58
C TYR A 88 -6.07 7.37 3.60
N ILE A 89 -5.05 6.50 3.68
CA ILE A 89 -3.91 6.70 4.59
C ILE A 89 -3.07 7.93 4.19
N ALA A 90 -2.85 8.13 2.89
CA ALA A 90 -2.10 9.29 2.36
C ALA A 90 -2.71 10.64 2.78
N GLY A 91 -4.04 10.72 2.90
CA GLY A 91 -4.77 11.94 3.28
C GLY A 91 -4.44 12.49 4.67
N PHE A 92 -3.88 11.67 5.56
CA PHE A 92 -3.53 12.05 6.94
C PHE A 92 -2.03 12.32 7.16
N ILE A 93 -1.20 12.08 6.14
CA ILE A 93 0.25 12.30 6.23
C ILE A 93 0.56 13.73 5.81
N ASN A 94 1.33 14.47 6.60
CA ASN A 94 1.67 15.88 6.32
C ASN A 94 0.42 16.68 5.87
N SER A 95 -0.60 16.67 6.71
CA SER A 95 -1.94 17.19 6.43
C SER A 95 -2.47 17.86 7.69
N ASP A 96 -3.26 18.92 7.50
CA ASP A 96 -4.00 19.57 8.59
C ASP A 96 -5.25 18.78 9.01
N THR A 97 -5.59 17.72 8.26
CA THR A 97 -6.71 16.83 8.58
C THR A 97 -6.32 15.90 9.73
N PRO A 98 -6.98 15.99 10.90
CA PRO A 98 -6.67 15.10 12.01
C PRO A 98 -7.15 13.68 11.72
N TRP A 99 -6.45 12.69 12.28
CA TRP A 99 -6.91 11.31 12.30
C TRP A 99 -8.23 11.18 13.08
N PRO A 100 -9.35 10.77 12.46
CA PRO A 100 -10.67 10.87 13.08
C PRO A 100 -10.99 9.70 14.02
N TRP A 101 -10.16 8.66 14.06
CA TRP A 101 -10.40 7.45 14.84
C TRP A 101 -9.69 7.51 16.18
N LYS A 102 -10.37 7.03 17.22
CA LYS A 102 -9.77 6.89 18.54
C LYS A 102 -8.65 5.86 18.49
N ASP A 103 -7.44 6.31 18.74
CA ASP A 103 -6.24 5.48 18.85
C ASP A 103 -5.70 5.58 20.28
N ILE A 104 -5.38 4.44 20.89
CA ILE A 104 -4.75 4.44 22.22
C ILE A 104 -3.27 4.87 22.15
N ASP A 105 -2.67 4.76 20.97
CA ASP A 105 -1.32 5.23 20.67
C ASP A 105 -1.40 6.56 19.89
N LYS A 106 -0.29 7.31 19.88
CA LYS A 106 -0.17 8.47 18.99
C LYS A 106 0.03 8.00 17.55
N MET A 107 -0.61 8.68 16.59
CA MET A 107 -0.32 8.50 15.17
C MET A 107 1.18 8.70 14.89
N ASP A 108 1.80 7.67 14.32
CA ASP A 108 3.22 7.64 13.94
C ASP A 108 3.30 7.46 12.42
N ASP A 109 3.60 8.55 11.73
CA ASP A 109 3.64 8.63 10.27
C ASP A 109 4.76 7.76 9.67
N LYS A 110 5.80 7.41 10.44
CA LYS A 110 6.82 6.44 10.02
C LYS A 110 6.21 5.09 9.61
N LYS A 111 5.09 4.69 10.24
CA LYS A 111 4.39 3.42 9.91
C LYS A 111 3.84 3.38 8.49
N ALA A 112 3.62 4.54 7.88
CA ALA A 112 3.12 4.63 6.51
C ALA A 112 4.22 4.76 5.47
N LEU A 113 5.47 5.03 5.87
CA LEU A 113 6.61 5.26 4.95
C LEU A 113 6.72 4.17 3.87
N ARG A 114 6.75 2.91 4.27
CA ARG A 114 6.85 1.78 3.33
C ARG A 114 5.64 1.69 2.40
N ASN A 115 4.45 1.89 2.94
CA ASN A 115 3.20 1.78 2.18
C ASN A 115 3.11 2.87 1.11
N ILE A 116 3.39 4.12 1.49
CA ILE A 116 3.29 5.26 0.58
C ILE A 116 4.44 5.25 -0.44
N ALA A 117 5.65 4.86 -0.05
CA ALA A 117 6.73 4.65 -1.02
C ALA A 117 6.39 3.56 -2.04
N THR A 118 5.77 2.45 -1.60
CA THR A 118 5.32 1.38 -2.51
C THR A 118 4.16 1.85 -3.39
N ALA A 119 3.22 2.64 -2.87
CA ALA A 119 2.12 3.21 -3.64
C ALA A 119 2.63 4.15 -4.75
N ALA A 120 3.65 4.97 -4.46
CA ALA A 120 4.27 5.84 -5.48
C ALA A 120 4.94 5.05 -6.62
N HIS A 121 5.32 3.79 -6.38
CA HIS A 121 5.78 2.88 -7.44
C HIS A 121 4.65 2.22 -8.22
N ALA A 122 3.59 1.81 -7.52
CA ALA A 122 2.45 1.15 -8.13
C ALA A 122 1.63 2.11 -9.01
N TRP A 123 1.54 3.39 -8.61
CA TRP A 123 0.81 4.46 -9.29
C TRP A 123 1.67 5.72 -9.42
N PRO A 124 2.71 5.71 -10.28
CA PRO A 124 3.63 6.84 -10.44
C PRO A 124 2.96 8.10 -11.01
N GLU A 125 1.78 7.96 -11.60
CA GLU A 125 0.96 9.07 -12.11
C GLU A 125 0.14 9.78 -11.02
N ASP A 126 0.07 9.24 -9.81
CA ASP A 126 -0.68 9.84 -8.70
C ASP A 126 0.20 10.79 -7.87
N PRO A 127 0.06 12.13 -8.01
CA PRO A 127 0.90 13.07 -7.29
C PRO A 127 0.73 12.97 -5.77
N LEU A 128 -0.43 12.52 -5.28
CA LEU A 128 -0.65 12.32 -3.85
C LEU A 128 0.38 11.34 -3.27
N PHE A 129 0.66 10.23 -3.98
CA PHE A 129 1.61 9.25 -3.47
C PHE A 129 3.05 9.72 -3.60
N SER A 130 3.43 10.34 -4.71
CA SER A 130 4.79 10.86 -4.89
C SER A 130 5.12 11.90 -3.82
N ASP A 131 4.23 12.86 -3.58
CA ASP A 131 4.49 13.98 -2.68
C ASP A 131 4.58 13.52 -1.23
N LYS A 132 3.64 12.66 -0.80
CA LYS A 132 3.67 12.11 0.56
C LYS A 132 4.86 11.17 0.76
N ALA A 133 5.26 10.40 -0.25
CA ALA A 133 6.44 9.55 -0.15
C ALA A 133 7.72 10.36 -0.05
N GLN A 134 7.87 11.42 -0.84
CA GLN A 134 9.02 12.34 -0.78
C GLN A 134 9.12 12.99 0.60
N TRP A 135 8.01 13.50 1.14
CA TRP A 135 7.98 14.09 2.47
C TRP A 135 8.39 13.09 3.57
N LEU A 136 7.81 11.88 3.57
CA LEU A 136 8.15 10.84 4.56
C LEU A 136 9.62 10.44 4.45
N ARG A 137 10.15 10.32 3.23
CA ARG A 137 11.56 9.98 3.00
C ARG A 137 12.50 11.09 3.49
N ALA A 138 12.16 12.36 3.26
CA ALA A 138 12.93 13.49 3.77
C ALA A 138 12.91 13.53 5.30
N LYS A 139 11.80 13.16 5.93
CA LYS A 139 11.67 13.07 7.40
C LYS A 139 12.42 11.87 8.00
N TYR A 140 12.53 10.77 7.27
CA TYR A 140 13.17 9.52 7.71
C TYR A 140 14.28 9.05 6.74
N PRO A 141 15.36 9.84 6.56
CA PRO A 141 16.36 9.57 5.53
C PRO A 141 17.13 8.26 5.75
N ASP A 142 17.33 7.84 7.00
CA ASP A 142 18.10 6.64 7.35
C ASP A 142 17.26 5.36 7.40
N ASP A 143 15.96 5.43 7.09
CA ASP A 143 15.10 4.24 7.12
C ASP A 143 15.43 3.29 5.96
N ILE A 144 15.43 1.98 6.24
CA ILE A 144 15.72 0.95 5.22
C ILE A 144 14.78 1.01 4.01
N THR A 145 13.58 1.57 4.17
CA THR A 145 12.62 1.80 3.09
C THR A 145 13.23 2.59 1.94
N THR A 146 14.15 3.51 2.22
CA THR A 146 14.85 4.30 1.20
C THR A 146 15.66 3.44 0.21
N LEU A 147 16.06 2.23 0.63
CA LEU A 147 16.79 1.26 -0.18
C LEU A 147 15.86 0.20 -0.80
N ILE A 148 14.85 -0.27 -0.07
CA ILE A 148 14.00 -1.40 -0.52
C ILE A 148 12.74 -0.99 -1.30
N ALA A 149 12.36 0.29 -1.24
CA ALA A 149 11.28 0.89 -2.05
C ALA A 149 11.71 2.28 -2.55
N PRO A 150 12.79 2.37 -3.34
CA PRO A 150 13.45 3.65 -3.67
C PRO A 150 12.59 4.44 -4.65
N LEU A 151 12.13 5.64 -4.31
CA LEU A 151 11.35 6.48 -5.24
C LEU A 151 12.09 6.68 -6.58
N SER A 152 11.35 6.60 -7.68
CA SER A 152 11.86 6.96 -9.00
C SER A 152 12.48 8.35 -8.95
N ALA A 153 13.67 8.53 -9.51
CA ALA A 153 14.25 9.85 -9.66
C ALA A 153 13.23 10.73 -10.41
N SER A 154 13.02 11.95 -9.93
CA SER A 154 12.19 12.93 -10.63
C SER A 154 12.63 12.99 -12.10
N SER A 155 11.66 13.08 -13.00
CA SER A 155 11.89 13.18 -14.45
C SER A 155 12.86 14.32 -14.83
N GLU A 156 13.11 15.27 -13.93
CA GLU A 156 14.09 16.36 -14.08
C GLU A 156 15.54 15.89 -14.28
N VAL A 157 15.92 14.67 -13.86
CA VAL A 157 17.29 14.17 -14.06
C VAL A 157 17.46 13.45 -15.41
N ARG A 158 16.37 13.09 -16.10
CA ARG A 158 16.44 12.33 -17.36
C ARG A 158 16.70 13.18 -18.60
N ASP A 159 16.45 14.49 -18.54
CA ASP A 159 16.67 15.40 -19.68
C ASP A 159 18.10 15.98 -19.77
N ASN A 160 19.01 15.56 -18.87
CA ASN A 160 20.40 16.03 -18.85
C ASN A 160 21.44 14.92 -19.17
N ARG A 161 21.10 13.94 -19.99
CA ARG A 161 22.06 12.95 -20.53
C ARG A 161 21.88 12.68 -22.01
#